data_AF-A0AAV2PKT0-F1
#
_entry.id   AF-A0AAV2PKT0-F1
#
_cell.length_a   1.000
_cell.length_b   1.000
_cell.length_c   1.000
_cell.angle_alpha   90.00
_cell.angle_beta   90.00
_cell.angle_gamma   90.00
#
_symmetry.space_group_name_H-M   'P 1'
#
loop_
_entity.id
_entity.type
_entity.pdbx_description
1 polymer ?
#
loop_
_entity_poly.entity_id
_entity_poly.type
_entity_poly.pdbx_seq_one_letter_code
_entity_poly.pdbx_strand_id
1 'polypeptide(L)'
;VAMGGGFQCFDANVSNTTFDPFEKSCKRTDDRKLWQDWLEQKQHIGSSHKFIRTKTELDQVSNNTEYVLGLFTNGDMPYEYKKRTHHLDLPSLPEMTEKAIKLLNQGENGFFLMVEAGLIDEAHHENRARVALDETLSLDKAVQKALEMTSNEDTLIVVTADHSHALTMVGRPDRGHDILGVIGPADDQLPYTTLMYSSGPGYKHF
;
A
#
# COMPACT_ATOMS: atom_id res chain seq x y z
N VAL A 1 -9.00 -9.05 10.88
CA VAL A 1 -9.05 -7.96 9.88
C VAL A 1 -8.07 -8.28 8.76
N ALA A 2 -8.47 -8.15 7.49
CA ALA A 2 -7.58 -8.27 6.33
C ALA A 2 -7.98 -7.21 5.30
N MET A 3 -7.05 -6.39 4.83
CA MET A 3 -7.33 -5.23 3.98
C MET A 3 -6.22 -5.04 2.95
N GLY A 4 -6.58 -4.80 1.68
CA GLY A 4 -5.62 -4.58 0.59
C GLY A 4 -6.29 -4.58 -0.79
N GLY A 5 -5.50 -4.82 -1.82
CA GLY A 5 -5.96 -5.07 -3.19
C GLY A 5 -6.32 -6.53 -3.46
N GLY A 6 -6.27 -6.95 -4.73
CA GLY A 6 -6.35 -8.37 -5.11
C GLY A 6 -7.76 -8.95 -5.24
N PHE A 7 -8.81 -8.14 -5.40
CA PHE A 7 -10.19 -8.63 -5.55
C PHE A 7 -10.36 -9.62 -6.70
N GLN A 8 -9.62 -9.48 -7.80
CA GLN A 8 -9.72 -10.39 -8.95
C GLN A 8 -9.25 -11.82 -8.62
N CYS A 9 -8.47 -11.99 -7.54
CA CYS A 9 -8.10 -13.31 -7.01
C CYS A 9 -9.25 -14.00 -6.27
N PHE A 10 -10.26 -13.23 -5.86
CA PHE A 10 -11.44 -13.69 -5.14
C PHE A 10 -12.65 -13.85 -6.06
N ASP A 11 -12.71 -13.10 -7.16
CA ASP A 11 -13.78 -13.18 -8.16
C ASP A 11 -13.21 -12.87 -9.56
N ALA A 12 -13.32 -13.82 -10.50
CA ALA A 12 -12.86 -13.60 -11.87
C ALA A 12 -13.75 -12.61 -12.65
N ASN A 13 -14.98 -12.36 -12.18
CA ASN A 13 -15.95 -11.51 -12.86
C ASN A 13 -15.84 -10.05 -12.40
N VAL A 14 -14.69 -9.45 -12.70
CA VAL A 14 -14.36 -8.06 -12.41
C VAL A 14 -14.39 -7.20 -13.68
N SER A 15 -14.63 -5.90 -13.51
CA SER A 15 -14.56 -4.91 -14.59
C SER A 15 -13.19 -4.27 -14.68
N ASN A 16 -12.69 -4.08 -15.91
CA ASN A 16 -11.43 -3.37 -16.18
C ASN A 16 -11.70 -1.88 -16.33
N THR A 17 -11.10 -1.06 -15.47
CA THR A 17 -11.23 0.40 -15.57
C THR A 17 -9.85 1.07 -15.54
N THR A 18 -9.78 2.36 -15.88
CA THR A 18 -8.53 3.13 -15.88
C THR A 18 -7.83 3.14 -14.52
N PHE A 19 -8.58 3.17 -13.42
CA PHE A 19 -8.04 3.27 -12.06
C PHE A 19 -8.20 1.98 -11.24
N ASP A 20 -8.76 0.94 -11.85
CA ASP A 20 -8.84 -0.42 -11.31
C ASP A 20 -8.67 -1.42 -12.46
N PRO A 21 -7.47 -1.50 -13.06
CA PRO A 21 -7.23 -2.34 -14.21
C PRO A 21 -7.13 -3.82 -13.83
N PHE A 22 -7.24 -4.70 -14.82
CA PHE A 22 -6.85 -6.11 -14.61
C PHE A 22 -5.35 -6.22 -14.39
N GLU A 23 -4.97 -7.02 -13.41
CA GLU A 23 -3.56 -7.37 -13.16
C GLU A 23 -3.30 -8.80 -13.65
N LYS A 24 -2.13 -9.03 -14.25
CA LYS A 24 -1.81 -10.33 -14.88
C LYS A 24 -1.42 -11.41 -13.88
N SER A 25 -1.00 -11.00 -12.68
CA SER A 25 -0.44 -11.87 -11.64
C SER A 25 -1.44 -12.91 -11.13
N CYS A 26 -2.73 -12.61 -11.19
CA CYS A 26 -3.74 -13.43 -10.55
C CYS A 26 -5.05 -13.45 -11.33
N LYS A 27 -5.53 -14.65 -11.69
CA LYS A 27 -6.84 -14.84 -12.30
C LYS A 27 -7.42 -16.18 -11.87
N ARG A 28 -8.61 -16.18 -11.28
CA ARG A 28 -9.35 -17.42 -10.97
C ARG A 28 -9.84 -18.09 -12.27
N THR A 29 -9.92 -19.42 -12.24
CA THR A 29 -10.39 -20.24 -13.37
C THR A 29 -11.45 -21.27 -12.99
N ASP A 30 -12.01 -21.17 -11.78
CA ASP A 30 -12.88 -22.18 -11.18
C ASP A 30 -14.30 -21.66 -10.86
N ASP A 31 -14.67 -20.50 -11.39
CA ASP A 31 -15.97 -19.81 -11.19
C ASP A 31 -16.37 -19.52 -9.73
N ARG A 32 -15.48 -19.80 -8.76
CA ARG A 32 -15.74 -19.55 -7.34
C ARG A 32 -15.60 -18.07 -7.00
N LYS A 33 -16.47 -17.61 -6.10
CA LYS A 33 -16.46 -16.27 -5.53
C LYS A 33 -16.06 -16.34 -4.06
N LEU A 34 -14.75 -16.32 -3.80
CA LEU A 34 -14.23 -16.54 -2.45
C LEU A 34 -14.67 -15.48 -1.44
N TRP A 35 -15.00 -14.27 -1.89
CA TRP A 35 -15.55 -13.24 -1.02
C TRP A 35 -16.96 -13.59 -0.54
N GLN A 36 -17.75 -14.32 -1.35
CA GLN A 36 -19.07 -14.84 -0.96
C GLN A 36 -18.91 -16.03 -0.01
N ASP A 37 -18.02 -16.97 -0.34
CA ASP A 37 -17.69 -18.11 0.55
C ASP A 37 -17.27 -17.61 1.95
N TRP A 38 -16.48 -16.53 2.01
CA TRP A 38 -16.09 -15.89 3.26
C TRP A 38 -17.28 -15.30 4.01
N LEU A 39 -18.18 -14.57 3.33
CA LEU A 39 -19.40 -14.01 3.94
C LEU A 39 -20.29 -15.12 4.51
N GLU A 40 -20.56 -16.17 3.73
CA GLU A 40 -21.37 -17.31 4.15
C GLU A 40 -20.77 -18.00 5.38
N GLN A 41 -19.45 -18.18 5.40
CA GLN A 41 -18.75 -18.74 6.55
C GLN A 41 -18.92 -17.86 7.81
N LYS A 42 -18.76 -16.53 7.69
CA LYS A 42 -18.90 -15.60 8.83
C LYS A 42 -20.33 -15.51 9.33
N GLN A 43 -21.30 -15.61 8.43
CA GLN A 43 -22.71 -15.70 8.78
C GLN A 43 -23.04 -17.00 9.52
N HIS A 44 -22.51 -18.15 9.05
CA HIS A 44 -22.74 -19.45 9.68
C HIS A 44 -22.24 -19.51 11.13
N ILE A 45 -21.13 -18.85 11.45
CA ILE A 45 -20.60 -18.77 12.83
C ILE A 45 -21.24 -17.65 13.69
N GLY A 46 -22.24 -16.93 13.16
CA GLY A 46 -22.95 -15.88 13.90
C GLY A 46 -22.12 -14.66 14.26
N SER A 47 -21.00 -14.43 13.57
CA SER A 47 -20.08 -13.31 13.85
C SER A 47 -20.53 -12.01 13.18
N SER A 48 -20.23 -10.87 13.79
CA SER A 48 -20.36 -9.56 13.15
C SER A 48 -19.26 -9.37 12.10
N HIS A 49 -19.65 -9.11 10.85
CA HIS A 49 -18.68 -9.06 9.76
C HIS A 49 -19.06 -8.08 8.65
N LYS A 50 -18.03 -7.58 7.93
CA LYS A 50 -18.18 -6.69 6.77
C LYS A 50 -17.18 -7.03 5.68
N PHE A 51 -17.69 -7.14 4.46
CA PHE A 51 -16.89 -7.09 3.24
C PHE A 51 -16.98 -5.67 2.67
N ILE A 52 -15.85 -5.04 2.35
CA ILE A 52 -15.77 -3.65 1.89
C ILE A 52 -14.80 -3.54 0.70
N ARG A 53 -15.07 -2.56 -0.17
CA ARG A 53 -14.31 -2.26 -1.38
C ARG A 53 -13.98 -0.77 -1.54
N THR A 54 -14.49 0.12 -0.71
CA THR A 54 -14.16 1.55 -0.78
C THR A 54 -13.75 2.18 0.55
N LYS A 55 -13.15 3.38 0.49
CA LYS A 55 -12.86 4.17 1.70
C LYS A 55 -14.15 4.57 2.42
N THR A 56 -15.18 4.99 1.68
CA THR A 56 -16.48 5.30 2.27
C THR A 56 -17.04 4.14 3.08
N GLU A 57 -16.93 2.91 2.56
CA GLU A 57 -17.37 1.71 3.29
C GLU A 57 -16.49 1.41 4.51
N LEU A 58 -15.16 1.60 4.40
CA LEU A 58 -14.22 1.48 5.53
C LEU A 58 -14.59 2.42 6.69
N ASP A 59 -14.93 3.68 6.38
CA ASP A 59 -15.29 4.69 7.37
C ASP A 59 -16.57 4.31 8.12
N GLN A 60 -17.51 3.63 7.44
CA GLN A 60 -18.78 3.18 8.00
C GLN A 60 -18.66 1.88 8.83
N VAL A 61 -17.52 1.18 8.78
CA VAL A 61 -17.31 -0.01 9.62
C VAL A 61 -17.28 0.41 11.09
N SER A 62 -18.26 -0.09 11.84
CA SER A 62 -18.32 0.06 13.29
C SER A 62 -17.13 -0.63 13.95
N ASN A 63 -16.55 0.00 14.97
CA ASN A 63 -15.38 -0.53 15.64
C ASN A 63 -15.64 -1.90 16.27
N ASN A 64 -16.89 -2.22 16.66
CA ASN A 64 -17.26 -3.54 17.22
C ASN A 64 -17.48 -4.66 16.19
N THR A 65 -17.07 -4.45 14.93
CA THR A 65 -17.14 -5.49 13.89
C THR A 65 -15.99 -6.48 14.08
N GLU A 66 -16.30 -7.75 14.31
CA GLU A 66 -15.29 -8.79 14.59
C GLU A 66 -14.44 -9.14 13.36
N TYR A 67 -15.06 -9.22 12.17
CA TYR A 67 -14.38 -9.60 10.95
C TYR A 67 -14.56 -8.58 9.83
N VAL A 68 -13.44 -8.10 9.28
CA VAL A 68 -13.43 -7.22 8.11
C VAL A 68 -12.51 -7.81 7.05
N LEU A 69 -13.05 -7.93 5.83
CA LEU A 69 -12.31 -8.22 4.61
C LEU A 69 -12.46 -7.01 3.66
N GLY A 70 -11.38 -6.26 3.46
CA GLY A 70 -11.31 -5.14 2.53
C GLY A 70 -10.52 -5.49 1.28
N LEU A 71 -11.17 -5.51 0.12
CA LEU A 71 -10.53 -5.76 -1.18
C LEU A 71 -10.85 -4.60 -2.14
N PHE A 72 -10.00 -3.58 -2.11
CA PHE A 72 -10.31 -2.26 -2.66
C PHE A 72 -10.11 -2.16 -4.18
N THR A 73 -9.22 -2.98 -4.75
CA THR A 73 -8.89 -3.01 -6.17
C THR A 73 -8.77 -4.45 -6.68
N ASN A 74 -8.89 -4.64 -7.99
CA ASN A 74 -8.70 -5.89 -8.71
C ASN A 74 -7.33 -6.50 -8.41
N GLY A 75 -6.29 -5.68 -8.55
CA GLY A 75 -4.90 -6.01 -8.27
C GLY A 75 -4.33 -5.13 -7.17
N ASP A 76 -3.07 -4.74 -7.33
CA ASP A 76 -2.43 -3.72 -6.49
C ASP A 76 -3.25 -2.44 -6.38
N MET A 77 -3.18 -1.79 -5.21
CA MET A 77 -3.76 -0.47 -5.05
C MET A 77 -2.95 0.57 -5.84
N PRO A 78 -3.56 1.66 -6.33
CA PRO A 78 -2.82 2.73 -6.97
C PRO A 78 -1.91 3.45 -5.97
N TYR A 79 -0.73 3.89 -6.45
CA TYR A 79 0.16 4.81 -5.72
C TYR A 79 -0.62 5.98 -5.07
N GLU A 80 -0.18 6.42 -3.89
CA GLU A 80 -0.80 7.47 -3.09
C GLU A 80 -1.03 8.76 -3.89
N TYR A 81 -0.04 9.21 -4.67
CA TYR A 81 -0.20 10.39 -5.50
C TYR A 81 -1.34 10.24 -6.53
N LYS A 82 -1.61 9.03 -7.06
CA LYS A 82 -2.72 8.79 -8.00
C LYS A 82 -4.05 8.85 -7.27
N LYS A 83 -4.16 8.24 -6.08
CA LYS A 83 -5.35 8.30 -5.23
C LYS A 83 -5.73 9.75 -4.92
N ARG A 84 -4.76 10.58 -4.52
CA ARG A 84 -4.97 12.02 -4.25
C ARG A 84 -5.34 12.81 -5.51
N THR A 85 -4.57 12.68 -6.59
CA THR A 85 -4.75 13.47 -7.83
C THR A 85 -6.08 13.19 -8.51
N HIS A 86 -6.58 11.95 -8.42
CA HIS A 86 -7.82 11.53 -9.07
C HIS A 86 -9.01 11.40 -8.13
N HIS A 87 -8.86 11.78 -6.85
CA HIS A 87 -9.91 11.70 -5.82
C HIS A 87 -10.59 10.32 -5.75
N LEU A 88 -9.78 9.25 -5.79
CA LEU A 88 -10.29 7.88 -5.75
C LEU A 88 -10.85 7.57 -4.35
N ASP A 89 -12.00 6.89 -4.28
CA ASP A 89 -12.63 6.42 -3.03
C ASP A 89 -11.92 5.18 -2.48
N LEU A 90 -10.61 5.30 -2.28
CA LEU A 90 -9.71 4.23 -1.82
C LEU A 90 -8.97 4.69 -0.56
N PRO A 91 -8.84 3.85 0.46
CA PRO A 91 -8.14 4.24 1.67
C PRO A 91 -6.62 4.34 1.43
N SER A 92 -5.98 5.19 2.21
CA SER A 92 -4.53 5.24 2.36
C SER A 92 -4.05 4.17 3.34
N LEU A 93 -2.75 3.83 3.27
CA LEU A 93 -2.13 2.92 4.23
C LEU A 93 -2.31 3.35 5.70
N PRO A 94 -2.14 4.63 6.09
CA PRO A 94 -2.41 5.07 7.46
C PRO A 94 -3.89 4.92 7.87
N GLU A 95 -4.85 5.14 6.96
CA GLU A 95 -6.28 4.95 7.26
C GLU A 95 -6.63 3.47 7.49
N MET A 96 -6.09 2.58 6.67
CA MET A 96 -6.22 1.13 6.88
C MET A 96 -5.57 0.71 8.21
N THR A 97 -4.39 1.23 8.53
CA THR A 97 -3.69 0.95 9.79
C THR A 97 -4.50 1.41 11.00
N GLU A 98 -4.99 2.65 10.98
CA GLU A 98 -5.83 3.20 12.03
C GLU A 98 -7.11 2.35 12.24
N LYS A 99 -7.80 1.99 11.15
CA LYS A 99 -9.00 1.17 11.26
C LYS A 99 -8.67 -0.23 11.78
N ALA A 100 -7.58 -0.86 11.32
CA ALA A 100 -7.16 -2.17 11.79
C ALA A 100 -6.88 -2.16 13.30
N ILE A 101 -6.15 -1.17 13.80
CA ILE A 101 -5.87 -1.04 15.25
C ILE A 101 -7.18 -0.86 16.03
N LYS A 102 -8.11 0.00 15.57
CA LYS A 102 -9.42 0.19 16.25
C LYS A 102 -10.25 -1.10 16.34
N LEU A 103 -10.21 -1.93 15.30
CA LEU A 103 -10.95 -3.19 15.24
C LEU A 103 -10.28 -4.31 16.06
N LEU A 104 -8.94 -4.34 16.08
CA LEU A 104 -8.17 -5.38 16.78
C LEU A 104 -8.02 -5.08 18.28
N ASN A 105 -7.97 -3.81 18.66
CA ASN A 105 -7.82 -3.36 20.04
C ASN A 105 -9.13 -3.44 20.85
N GLN A 106 -9.81 -4.60 20.77
CA GLN A 106 -11.06 -4.86 21.48
C GLN A 106 -10.99 -6.06 22.44
N GLY A 107 -9.98 -6.92 22.30
CA GLY A 107 -9.82 -8.12 23.11
C GLY A 107 -8.82 -7.93 24.25
N GLU A 108 -8.97 -8.73 25.31
CA GLU A 108 -8.08 -8.72 26.48
C GLU A 108 -6.71 -9.38 26.20
N ASN A 109 -6.59 -10.15 25.11
CA ASN A 109 -5.40 -10.94 24.79
C ASN A 109 -4.40 -10.22 23.86
N GLY A 110 -4.63 -8.93 23.59
CA GLY A 110 -3.85 -8.17 22.60
C GLY A 110 -4.08 -8.64 21.16
N PHE A 111 -3.24 -8.20 20.24
CA PHE A 111 -3.32 -8.56 18.82
C PHE A 111 -1.95 -8.60 18.15
N PHE A 112 -1.91 -9.25 16.99
CA PHE A 112 -0.82 -9.13 16.03
C PHE A 112 -1.35 -8.40 14.79
N LEU A 113 -0.59 -7.44 14.28
CA LEU A 113 -0.89 -6.71 13.06
C LEU A 113 0.37 -6.60 12.20
N MET A 114 0.26 -7.00 10.94
CA MET A 114 1.26 -6.73 9.90
C MET A 114 0.70 -5.66 8.97
N VAL A 115 1.49 -4.61 8.72
CA VAL A 115 1.19 -3.54 7.77
C VAL A 115 2.32 -3.50 6.76
N GLU A 116 2.00 -3.58 5.48
CA GLU A 116 2.97 -3.63 4.40
C GLU A 116 2.73 -2.45 3.44
N ALA A 117 3.82 -1.79 3.03
CA ALA A 117 3.83 -0.74 2.02
C ALA A 117 4.51 -1.26 0.74
N GLY A 118 3.89 -2.26 0.09
CA GLY A 118 4.48 -2.97 -1.04
C GLY A 118 4.96 -2.05 -2.15
N LEU A 119 4.16 -1.04 -2.50
CA LEU A 119 4.40 -0.11 -3.62
C LEU A 119 5.71 0.70 -3.56
N ILE A 120 6.44 0.70 -2.44
CA ILE A 120 7.81 1.23 -2.38
C ILE A 120 8.72 0.40 -3.31
N ASP A 121 8.58 -0.92 -3.28
CA ASP A 121 9.31 -1.89 -4.10
C ASP A 121 9.00 -1.70 -5.59
N GLU A 122 7.72 -1.68 -5.97
CA GLU A 122 7.29 -1.47 -7.35
C GLU A 122 7.79 -0.13 -7.91
N ALA A 123 7.72 0.94 -7.10
CA ALA A 123 8.21 2.24 -7.53
C ALA A 123 9.74 2.24 -7.77
N HIS A 124 10.49 1.45 -7.00
CA HIS A 124 11.92 1.25 -7.24
C HIS A 124 12.18 0.36 -8.47
N HIS A 125 11.41 -0.70 -8.70
CA HIS A 125 11.49 -1.49 -9.93
C HIS A 125 11.20 -0.67 -11.19
N GLU A 126 10.34 0.35 -11.09
CA GLU A 126 10.05 1.31 -12.16
C GLU A 126 11.10 2.43 -12.28
N ASN A 127 12.11 2.49 -11.40
CA ASN A 127 13.09 3.58 -11.28
C ASN A 127 12.46 4.97 -11.01
N ARG A 128 11.37 5.03 -10.24
CA ARG A 128 10.62 6.26 -9.97
C ARG A 128 10.85 6.76 -8.55
N ALA A 129 12.03 7.32 -8.29
CA ALA A 129 12.46 7.77 -6.96
C ALA A 129 11.46 8.70 -6.25
N ARG A 130 10.87 9.67 -6.97
CA ARG A 130 9.84 10.55 -6.38
C ARG A 130 8.61 9.78 -5.88
N VAL A 131 8.20 8.74 -6.59
CA VAL A 131 7.05 7.91 -6.22
C VAL A 131 7.41 7.02 -5.04
N ALA A 132 8.58 6.35 -5.09
CA ALA A 132 9.05 5.53 -3.97
C ALA A 132 9.14 6.32 -2.65
N LEU A 133 9.57 7.59 -2.72
CA LEU A 133 9.59 8.49 -1.56
C LEU A 133 8.18 8.89 -1.08
N ASP A 134 7.21 9.12 -1.97
CA ASP A 134 5.82 9.40 -1.58
C ASP A 134 5.15 8.16 -0.93
N GLU A 135 5.43 6.95 -1.43
CA GLU A 135 4.98 5.70 -0.80
C GLU A 135 5.67 5.45 0.55
N THR A 136 6.97 5.75 0.67
CA THR A 136 7.70 5.69 1.94
C THR A 136 7.10 6.65 2.97
N LEU A 137 6.69 7.85 2.54
CA LEU A 137 5.97 8.80 3.40
C LEU A 137 4.60 8.27 3.84
N SER A 138 3.93 7.43 3.04
CA SER A 138 2.70 6.75 3.44
C SER A 138 2.95 5.73 4.56
N LEU A 139 4.03 4.95 4.44
CA LEU A 139 4.47 4.03 5.50
C LEU A 139 4.84 4.78 6.78
N ASP A 140 5.60 5.87 6.69
CA ASP A 140 5.94 6.73 7.83
C ASP A 140 4.68 7.20 8.59
N LYS A 141 3.66 7.67 7.86
CA LYS A 141 2.37 8.05 8.46
C LYS A 141 1.62 6.87 9.09
N ALA A 142 1.71 5.67 8.51
CA ALA A 142 1.12 4.47 9.10
C ALA A 142 1.82 4.08 10.40
N VAL A 143 3.16 4.15 10.45
CA VAL A 143 3.96 3.96 11.66
C VAL A 143 3.60 5.01 12.71
N GLN A 144 3.49 6.28 12.31
CA GLN A 144 3.04 7.35 13.20
C GLN A 144 1.66 7.05 13.79
N LYS A 145 0.71 6.57 12.98
CA LYS A 145 -0.62 6.16 13.46
C LYS A 145 -0.54 5.03 14.48
N ALA A 146 0.30 4.03 14.25
CA ALA A 146 0.49 2.95 15.21
C ALA A 146 1.05 3.48 16.55
N LEU A 147 2.07 4.35 16.50
CA LEU A 147 2.66 4.99 17.68
C LEU A 147 1.65 5.87 18.45
N GLU A 148 0.79 6.60 17.75
CA GLU A 148 -0.25 7.45 18.36
C GLU A 148 -1.35 6.64 19.05
N MET A 149 -1.56 5.39 18.62
CA MET A 149 -2.71 4.57 19.03
C MET A 149 -2.36 3.41 19.97
N THR A 150 -1.07 3.23 20.26
CA THR A 150 -0.58 2.14 21.11
C THR A 150 0.41 2.67 22.15
N SER A 151 0.68 1.89 23.20
CA SER A 151 1.65 2.25 24.24
C SER A 151 2.93 1.45 24.07
N ASN A 152 4.09 2.08 24.27
CA ASN A 152 5.36 1.37 24.29
C ASN A 152 5.56 0.48 25.54
N GLU A 153 4.66 0.58 26.53
CA GLU A 153 4.68 -0.27 27.73
C GLU A 153 4.15 -1.69 27.45
N ASP A 154 3.27 -1.85 26.46
CA ASP A 154 2.57 -3.12 26.16
C ASP A 154 2.60 -3.52 24.67
N THR A 155 3.11 -2.65 23.79
CA THR A 155 3.16 -2.87 22.35
C THR A 155 4.58 -2.84 21.80
N LEU A 156 4.97 -3.90 21.09
CA LEU A 156 6.20 -3.94 20.29
C LEU A 156 5.90 -3.56 18.84
N ILE A 157 6.52 -2.48 18.36
CA ILE A 157 6.48 -2.08 16.95
C ILE A 157 7.85 -2.38 16.32
N VAL A 158 7.85 -3.14 15.23
CA VAL A 158 9.04 -3.44 14.43
C VAL A 158 8.83 -2.89 13.02
N VAL A 159 9.78 -2.12 12.53
CA VAL A 159 9.80 -1.59 11.15
C VAL A 159 11.05 -2.11 10.46
N THR A 160 10.87 -2.77 9.32
CA THR A 160 11.96 -3.33 8.53
C THR A 160 11.57 -3.36 7.05
N ALA A 161 12.55 -3.60 6.18
CA ALA A 161 12.33 -4.06 4.81
C ALA A 161 12.60 -5.57 4.72
N ASP A 162 12.04 -6.20 3.70
CA ASP A 162 12.31 -7.58 3.30
C ASP A 162 13.61 -7.71 2.49
N HIS A 163 13.93 -6.72 1.65
CA HIS A 163 15.22 -6.59 0.97
C HIS A 163 15.56 -5.13 0.59
N SER A 164 16.76 -4.91 0.02
CA SER A 164 17.19 -3.58 -0.49
C SER A 164 16.81 -3.38 -1.96
N HIS A 165 16.99 -2.15 -2.45
CA HIS A 165 16.85 -1.79 -3.85
C HIS A 165 18.09 -1.09 -4.42
N ALA A 166 18.13 -0.94 -5.76
CA ALA A 166 19.27 -0.39 -6.49
C ALA A 166 19.39 1.16 -6.44
N LEU A 167 18.62 1.81 -5.56
CA LEU A 167 18.66 3.26 -5.39
C LEU A 167 20.01 3.69 -4.77
N THR A 168 20.60 4.72 -5.35
CA THR A 168 21.82 5.37 -4.88
C THR A 168 21.62 6.88 -4.81
N MET A 169 22.29 7.52 -3.85
CA MET A 169 22.37 8.98 -3.75
C MET A 169 23.77 9.43 -4.13
N VAL A 170 23.90 10.25 -5.18
CA VAL A 170 25.21 10.70 -5.67
C VAL A 170 25.72 11.93 -4.93
N GLY A 171 27.05 12.03 -4.79
CA GLY A 171 27.70 13.05 -3.94
C GLY A 171 28.03 14.39 -4.62
N ARG A 172 27.73 14.59 -5.90
CA ARG A 172 28.06 15.83 -6.64
C ARG A 172 26.91 16.81 -6.98
N PRO A 173 25.73 16.84 -6.32
CA PRO A 173 24.84 17.99 -6.44
C PRO A 173 25.38 19.21 -5.67
N ASP A 174 25.07 20.41 -6.14
CA ASP A 174 25.31 21.64 -5.37
C ASP A 174 24.54 21.61 -4.04
N ARG A 175 25.12 22.23 -3.01
CA ARG A 175 24.45 22.34 -1.71
C ARG A 175 23.12 23.08 -1.87
N GLY A 176 22.03 22.48 -1.36
CA GLY A 176 20.69 23.05 -1.42
C GLY A 176 19.96 22.79 -2.75
N HIS A 177 20.56 22.01 -3.65
CA HIS A 177 19.84 21.51 -4.83
C HIS A 177 18.68 20.59 -4.41
N ASP A 178 17.59 20.62 -5.18
CA ASP A 178 16.44 19.74 -4.95
C ASP A 178 16.87 18.28 -5.09
N ILE A 179 16.59 17.45 -4.08
CA ILE A 179 16.88 16.02 -4.10
C ILE A 179 16.18 15.31 -5.28
N LEU A 180 15.04 15.84 -5.74
CA LEU A 180 14.27 15.36 -6.89
C LEU A 180 14.60 16.13 -8.18
N GLY A 181 15.59 17.02 -8.14
CA GLY A 181 16.02 17.86 -9.25
C GLY A 181 16.91 17.14 -10.25
N VAL A 182 16.97 17.72 -11.45
CA VAL A 182 17.93 17.37 -12.50
C VAL A 182 19.12 18.33 -12.38
N ILE A 183 20.31 17.76 -12.38
CA ILE A 183 21.59 18.43 -12.27
C ILE A 183 22.21 18.56 -13.67
N GLY A 184 23.08 19.56 -13.82
CA GLY A 184 23.77 19.90 -15.07
C GLY A 184 24.55 18.73 -15.69
N PRO A 185 25.20 18.98 -16.85
CA PRO A 185 25.89 17.92 -17.57
C PRO A 185 26.98 17.30 -16.69
N ALA A 186 26.97 15.97 -16.59
CA ALA A 186 28.10 15.20 -16.10
C ALA A 186 29.25 15.22 -17.15
N ASP A 187 30.33 14.49 -16.89
CA ASP A 187 31.51 14.46 -17.78
C ASP A 187 31.15 13.98 -19.21
N ASP A 188 30.08 13.17 -19.34
CA ASP A 188 29.52 12.68 -20.60
C ASP A 188 28.56 13.67 -21.29
N GLN A 189 28.43 14.88 -20.75
CA GLN A 189 27.53 15.95 -21.21
C GLN A 189 26.04 15.65 -21.04
N LEU A 190 25.67 14.59 -20.31
CA LEU A 190 24.28 14.24 -20.03
C LEU A 190 23.84 14.77 -18.65
N PRO A 191 22.58 15.21 -18.52
CA PRO A 191 22.03 15.55 -17.21
C PRO A 191 21.89 14.30 -16.34
N TYR A 192 22.01 14.48 -15.03
CA TYR A 192 21.82 13.40 -14.04
C TYR A 192 20.96 13.89 -12.87
N THR A 193 20.42 12.97 -12.07
CA THR A 193 19.64 13.29 -10.86
C THR A 193 20.43 12.98 -9.60
N THR A 194 20.08 13.58 -8.45
CA THR A 194 20.71 13.21 -7.17
C THR A 194 20.39 11.76 -6.78
N LEU A 195 19.16 11.32 -7.06
CA LEU A 195 18.67 9.97 -6.83
C LEU A 195 18.81 9.16 -8.12
N MET A 196 19.66 8.15 -8.12
CA MET A 196 20.00 7.35 -9.30
C MET A 196 19.76 5.85 -9.06
N TYR A 197 19.52 5.11 -10.14
CA TYR A 197 19.38 3.66 -10.12
C TYR A 197 20.48 3.01 -10.95
N SER A 198 21.16 2.02 -10.39
CA SER A 198 22.21 1.27 -11.11
C SER A 198 21.67 0.19 -12.06
N SER A 199 20.37 -0.11 -12.00
CA SER A 199 19.67 -1.09 -12.84
C SER A 199 18.23 -0.66 -13.08
N GLY A 200 17.51 -1.36 -13.96
CA GLY A 200 16.09 -1.10 -14.23
C GLY A 200 15.84 -0.22 -15.46
N PRO A 201 14.56 0.14 -15.72
CA PRO A 201 14.15 0.79 -16.98
C PRO A 201 14.72 2.21 -17.16
N GLY A 202 15.14 2.86 -16.07
CA GLY A 202 15.66 4.24 -16.09
C GLY A 202 16.94 4.44 -16.91
N TYR A 203 17.69 3.38 -17.25
CA TYR A 203 18.85 3.47 -18.16
C TYR A 203 18.48 4.03 -19.55
N LYS A 204 17.24 3.85 -20.02
CA LYS A 204 16.82 4.26 -21.38
C LYS A 204 16.38 5.72 -21.50
N HIS A 205 16.29 6.45 -20.39
CA HIS A 205 15.63 7.75 -20.33
C HIS A 205 16.59 8.93 -20.09
N PHE A 206 17.89 8.68 -20.12
CA PHE A 206 18.96 9.69 -20.07
C PHE A 206 19.97 9.42 -21.19
#